data_AF-A0A852EJK4-F1
#
_entry.id   AF-A0A852EJK4-F1
#
_cell.length_a   1.000
_cell.length_b   1.000
_cell.length_c   1.000
_cell.angle_alpha   90.00
_cell.angle_beta   90.00
_cell.angle_gamma   90.00
#
_symmetry.space_group_name_H-M   'P 1'
#
loop_
_entity.id
_entity.type
_entity.pdbx_description
1 polymer ?
#
loop_
_entity_poly.entity_id
_entity_poly.type
_entity_poly.pdbx_seq_one_letter_code
_entity_poly.pdbx_strand_id
1 'polypeptide(L)'
;QEKKIFTVQGPYPIIRRLLRARGWVERKLPRMGRQLEQHCGDQNKQQLQTGPSNGGGRQREEEEQCDEDPDSIHDLMSYLVRDQLPNFIWTNFLEAVDCQLLQEDSVVNHHARVDAFTTKEGLCLSLQNLPWIEQADPNTFFPRCYRLGTMDDREAFIEDFRLTAARSLLKLALEEAGDRPVRTEQVPNSAKGAGWHRSHISHPKHSTARPGSPLYPELVEEALEVCKQHLDVLQHQDIDRSTPSPCRTCIDWDRFLQQYYRVAHEGAGLVLTRQQRKQCQNLLQSLAEKLPQLDMEGKLNVWILKPGAESQGRGIICMMRLEEMLQLAWSCTAPSVQVGRWVVQKYVERLLTIFGTKFDIRQWFVVTDWKPLTVWFYRDCYLRFCSRPFSLHHLERARHLCNVSVQKWYKTSPDQDPRVPPDKIWSNEQFQEYLAQLGQADAWHQVLVPGMKAAILNTLRSARDRVRFRKGNFELYGADFLVGEDCQPWLLEINSCPTMSPSSAVTRRLCANVQRDTLRLVLDRKDNPTCSIGAFELIYKE
;
A
#
# COMPACT_ATOMS: atom_id res chain seq x y z
N GLN A 1 -16.20 -39.97 -11.60
CA GLN A 1 -16.76 -39.87 -12.96
C GLN A 1 -16.98 -38.42 -13.37
N GLU A 2 -17.62 -37.56 -12.56
CA GLU A 2 -17.86 -36.14 -12.91
C GLU A 2 -16.70 -35.14 -12.63
N LYS A 3 -15.54 -35.60 -12.13
CA LYS A 3 -14.39 -34.73 -11.77
C LYS A 3 -14.75 -33.56 -10.83
N LYS A 4 -15.58 -33.81 -9.81
CA LYS A 4 -16.05 -32.82 -8.82
C LYS A 4 -15.47 -33.06 -7.41
N ILE A 5 -14.16 -33.23 -7.32
CA ILE A 5 -13.46 -33.35 -6.03
C ILE A 5 -12.70 -32.06 -5.78
N PHE A 6 -12.83 -31.50 -4.58
CA PHE A 6 -12.13 -30.26 -4.23
C PHE A 6 -11.42 -30.34 -2.88
N THR A 7 -10.42 -29.48 -2.70
CA THR A 7 -9.73 -29.30 -1.42
C THR A 7 -9.63 -27.81 -1.11
N VAL A 8 -9.98 -27.44 0.13
CA VAL A 8 -9.86 -26.06 0.63
C VAL A 8 -8.92 -26.04 1.84
N GLN A 9 -7.85 -25.27 1.75
CA GLN A 9 -6.94 -25.00 2.86
C GLN A 9 -7.07 -23.54 3.31
N GLY A 10 -7.55 -23.35 4.54
CA GLY A 10 -7.82 -22.04 5.13
C GLY A 10 -9.29 -21.81 5.50
N PRO A 11 -9.61 -20.67 6.13
CA PRO A 11 -10.94 -20.35 6.63
C PRO A 11 -11.85 -19.81 5.50
N TYR A 12 -12.17 -20.63 4.51
CA TYR A 12 -13.12 -20.29 3.43
C TYR A 12 -14.44 -21.09 3.51
N PRO A 13 -15.28 -20.85 4.54
CA PRO A 13 -16.56 -21.56 4.67
C PRO A 13 -17.49 -21.27 3.48
N ILE A 14 -17.39 -20.08 2.89
CA ILE A 14 -18.20 -19.67 1.73
C ILE A 14 -17.86 -20.51 0.51
N ILE A 15 -16.57 -20.67 0.19
CA ILE A 15 -16.12 -21.53 -0.92
C ILE A 15 -16.58 -22.97 -0.71
N ARG A 16 -16.38 -23.54 0.50
CA ARG A 16 -16.83 -24.90 0.82
C ARG A 16 -18.32 -25.08 0.59
N ARG A 17 -19.15 -24.20 1.17
CA ARG A 17 -20.60 -24.25 1.03
C ARG A 17 -21.04 -24.15 -0.43
N LEU A 18 -20.44 -23.25 -1.20
CA LEU A 18 -20.79 -23.01 -2.60
C LEU A 18 -20.37 -24.14 -3.54
N LEU A 19 -19.24 -24.82 -3.26
CA LEU A 19 -18.82 -26.01 -4.00
C LEU A 19 -19.71 -27.21 -3.67
N ARG A 20 -20.02 -27.43 -2.40
CA ARG A 20 -20.97 -28.48 -1.97
C ARG A 20 -22.35 -28.29 -2.61
N ALA A 21 -22.85 -27.06 -2.67
CA ALA A 21 -24.10 -26.74 -3.35
C ALA A 21 -24.08 -27.03 -4.87
N ARG A 22 -22.89 -27.11 -5.49
CA ARG A 22 -22.69 -27.53 -6.89
C ARG A 22 -22.51 -29.04 -7.05
N GLY A 23 -22.71 -29.81 -5.98
CA GLY A 23 -22.51 -31.26 -5.95
C GLY A 23 -21.05 -31.69 -5.88
N TRP A 24 -20.14 -30.80 -5.46
CA TRP A 24 -18.73 -31.15 -5.27
C TRP A 24 -18.48 -31.79 -3.90
N VAL A 25 -17.55 -32.74 -3.86
CA VAL A 25 -17.17 -33.46 -2.64
C VAL A 25 -15.81 -32.96 -2.15
N GLU A 26 -15.74 -32.58 -0.87
CA GLU A 26 -14.51 -32.09 -0.26
C GLU A 26 -13.61 -33.28 0.12
N ARG A 27 -12.37 -33.27 -0.35
CA ARG A 27 -11.28 -34.06 0.20
C ARG A 27 -10.55 -33.21 1.25
N LYS A 28 -10.81 -33.47 2.52
CA LYS A 28 -10.11 -32.85 3.65
C LYS A 28 -8.68 -33.39 3.71
N LEU A 29 -7.73 -32.48 3.92
CA LEU A 29 -6.35 -32.86 4.22
C LEU A 29 -6.29 -33.50 5.63
N PRO A 30 -5.41 -34.49 5.86
CA PRO A 30 -5.21 -35.04 7.20
C PRO A 30 -4.91 -33.90 8.18
N ARG A 31 -5.64 -33.81 9.29
CA ARG A 31 -5.27 -32.91 10.39
C ARG A 31 -3.87 -33.35 10.85
N MET A 32 -2.81 -32.60 10.52
CA MET A 32 -1.52 -32.77 11.19
C MET A 32 -1.79 -32.64 12.70
N GLY A 33 -1.49 -33.70 13.44
CA GLY A 33 -2.02 -33.95 14.76
C GLY A 33 -1.94 -32.74 15.69
N ARG A 34 -3.06 -32.43 16.34
CA ARG A 34 -3.00 -31.96 17.73
C ARG A 34 -2.21 -33.04 18.47
N GLN A 35 -1.03 -32.72 18.99
CA GLN A 35 -0.44 -33.57 20.03
C GLN A 35 -1.51 -33.74 21.10
N LEU A 36 -1.96 -34.97 21.27
CA LEU A 36 -2.75 -35.41 22.41
C LEU A 36 -1.89 -35.14 23.63
N GLU A 37 -2.11 -34.02 24.31
CA GLU A 37 -1.74 -33.91 25.72
C GLU A 37 -2.67 -34.86 26.48
N GLN A 38 -2.21 -36.10 26.64
CA GLN A 38 -2.77 -37.03 27.59
C GLN A 38 -2.71 -36.39 28.98
N HIS A 39 -3.87 -36.28 29.61
CA HIS A 39 -4.00 -36.18 31.05
C HIS A 39 -3.08 -37.20 31.73
N CYS A 40 -2.08 -36.71 32.45
CA CYS A 40 -1.59 -37.37 33.65
C CYS A 40 -1.43 -36.29 34.72
N GLY A 41 -2.09 -36.51 35.86
CA GLY A 41 -2.17 -35.55 36.95
C GLY A 41 -0.87 -35.41 37.75
N ASP A 42 -0.78 -34.21 38.31
CA ASP A 42 -0.24 -33.87 39.62
C ASP A 42 1.28 -33.82 39.91
N GLN A 43 1.65 -32.61 40.39
CA GLN A 43 2.72 -32.23 41.32
C GLN A 43 4.18 -32.22 40.84
N ASN A 44 4.71 -31.03 40.53
CA ASN A 44 5.56 -30.26 41.45
C ASN A 44 6.05 -28.93 40.85
N LYS A 45 6.07 -27.88 41.69
CA LYS A 45 6.74 -26.60 41.43
C LYS A 45 8.26 -26.79 41.51
N GLN A 46 9.03 -26.25 40.56
CA GLN A 46 10.15 -25.32 40.84
C GLN A 46 10.79 -24.76 39.55
N GLN A 47 11.33 -23.56 39.71
CA GLN A 47 11.95 -22.66 38.74
C GLN A 47 13.12 -23.31 37.98
N LEU A 48 13.34 -22.90 36.71
CA LEU A 48 14.64 -22.39 36.25
C LEU A 48 14.50 -21.66 34.90
N GLN A 49 15.23 -20.54 34.79
CA GLN A 49 15.39 -19.69 33.60
C GLN A 49 16.29 -20.37 32.55
N THR A 50 16.00 -20.18 31.25
CA THR A 50 17.02 -20.02 30.17
C THR A 50 16.39 -19.59 28.83
N GLY A 51 16.93 -18.51 28.24
CA GLY A 51 17.09 -18.15 26.81
C GLY A 51 15.92 -18.21 25.80
N PRO A 52 15.68 -17.16 24.97
CA PRO A 52 14.74 -17.25 23.87
C PRO A 52 15.41 -17.89 22.64
N SER A 53 14.97 -19.09 22.30
CA SER A 53 15.30 -19.78 21.06
C SER A 53 14.49 -19.22 19.89
N ASN A 54 15.20 -18.98 18.78
CA ASN A 54 14.67 -18.61 17.47
C ASN A 54 13.53 -19.52 17.00
N GLY A 55 12.42 -18.92 16.58
CA GLY A 55 11.35 -19.58 15.86
C GLY A 55 10.36 -18.55 15.31
N GLY A 56 10.31 -18.40 13.99
CA GLY A 56 9.46 -17.44 13.30
C GLY A 56 8.00 -17.55 13.74
N GLY A 57 7.51 -16.50 14.39
CA GLY A 57 6.13 -16.41 14.87
C GLY A 57 5.14 -16.36 13.71
N ARG A 58 4.62 -17.53 13.33
CA ARG A 58 3.29 -17.63 12.74
C ARG A 58 2.31 -17.18 13.81
N GLN A 59 1.81 -15.95 13.70
CA GLN A 59 0.66 -15.53 14.48
C GLN A 59 -0.50 -16.46 14.11
N ARG A 60 -0.91 -17.31 15.07
CA ARG A 60 -2.19 -17.99 15.03
C ARG A 60 -3.24 -16.89 15.05
N GLU A 61 -3.86 -16.65 13.91
CA GLU A 61 -5.16 -15.99 13.90
C GLU A 61 -6.05 -16.86 14.78
N GLU A 62 -6.59 -16.27 15.84
CA GLU A 62 -7.58 -16.92 16.70
C GLU A 62 -8.71 -17.39 15.77
N GLU A 63 -8.82 -18.69 15.61
CA GLU A 63 -9.94 -19.33 14.93
C GLU A 63 -11.19 -18.99 15.74
N GLU A 64 -11.88 -17.91 15.37
CA GLU A 64 -13.27 -17.70 15.77
C GLU A 64 -14.04 -18.94 15.27
N GLN A 65 -14.31 -19.85 16.21
CA GLN A 65 -15.18 -21.01 16.04
C GLN A 65 -16.57 -20.53 15.63
N CYS A 66 -16.77 -20.38 14.32
CA CYS A 66 -18.09 -20.32 13.73
C CYS A 66 -18.55 -21.76 13.50
N ASP A 67 -19.45 -22.23 14.37
CA ASP A 67 -20.27 -23.44 14.26
C ASP A 67 -19.77 -24.48 13.26
N GLU A 68 -18.88 -25.37 13.73
CA GLU A 68 -18.67 -26.66 13.08
C GLU A 68 -20.00 -27.45 13.19
N ASP A 69 -20.78 -27.43 12.12
CA ASP A 69 -21.85 -28.43 11.92
C ASP A 69 -21.20 -29.82 12.03
N PRO A 70 -21.63 -30.70 12.95
CA PRO A 70 -21.07 -32.03 13.11
C PRO A 70 -21.59 -32.96 12.01
N ASP A 71 -21.37 -32.60 10.75
CA ASP A 71 -21.85 -33.36 9.61
C ASP A 71 -20.95 -34.57 9.35
N SER A 72 -21.22 -35.64 10.09
CA SER A 72 -20.61 -36.97 9.92
C SER A 72 -20.63 -37.45 8.46
N ILE A 73 -21.60 -36.99 7.67
CA ILE A 73 -21.71 -37.31 6.24
C ILE A 73 -20.59 -36.67 5.41
N HIS A 74 -20.19 -35.43 5.70
CA HIS A 74 -19.11 -34.77 4.97
C HIS A 74 -17.74 -35.36 5.32
N ASP A 75 -17.56 -35.79 6.56
CA ASP A 75 -16.37 -36.54 6.97
C ASP A 75 -16.32 -37.93 6.33
N LEU A 76 -17.45 -38.64 6.29
CA LEU A 76 -17.56 -39.92 5.62
C LEU A 76 -17.29 -39.78 4.12
N MET A 77 -17.91 -38.81 3.44
CA MET A 77 -17.66 -38.55 2.03
C MET A 77 -16.19 -38.19 1.77
N SER A 78 -15.59 -37.36 2.62
CA SER A 78 -14.15 -37.04 2.54
C SER A 78 -13.29 -38.29 2.71
N TYR A 79 -13.65 -39.20 3.60
CA TYR A 79 -12.96 -40.48 3.78
C TYR A 79 -13.06 -41.37 2.54
N LEU A 80 -14.24 -41.44 1.92
CA LEU A 80 -14.47 -42.23 0.71
C LEU A 80 -13.67 -41.71 -0.51
N VAL A 81 -13.39 -40.41 -0.57
CA VAL A 81 -12.61 -39.79 -1.66
C VAL A 81 -11.14 -39.51 -1.30
N ARG A 82 -10.64 -40.02 -0.17
CA ARG A 82 -9.29 -39.72 0.34
C ARG A 82 -8.15 -40.07 -0.64
N ASP A 83 -8.35 -41.13 -1.43
CA ASP A 83 -7.39 -41.67 -2.39
C ASP A 83 -7.57 -41.07 -3.80
N GLN A 84 -8.48 -40.10 -3.95
CA GLN A 84 -8.74 -39.40 -5.21
C GLN A 84 -8.04 -38.04 -5.24
N LEU A 85 -7.54 -37.64 -6.42
CA LEU A 85 -6.92 -36.33 -6.60
C LEU A 85 -8.00 -35.24 -6.77
N PRO A 86 -7.82 -34.04 -6.18
CA PRO A 86 -8.74 -32.94 -6.31
C PRO A 86 -8.66 -32.30 -7.70
N ASN A 87 -9.81 -31.98 -8.27
CA ASN A 87 -9.96 -31.23 -9.52
C ASN A 87 -9.99 -29.72 -9.28
N PHE A 88 -10.28 -29.28 -8.06
CA PHE A 88 -10.30 -27.87 -7.66
C PHE A 88 -9.59 -27.68 -6.33
N ILE A 89 -8.62 -26.77 -6.29
CA ILE A 89 -7.78 -26.50 -5.13
C ILE A 89 -7.89 -25.02 -4.80
N TRP A 90 -8.31 -24.72 -3.56
CA TRP A 90 -8.36 -23.37 -3.03
C TRP A 90 -7.52 -23.27 -1.76
N THR A 91 -6.45 -22.47 -1.77
CA THR A 91 -5.57 -22.30 -0.61
C THR A 91 -5.35 -20.82 -0.27
N ASN A 92 -4.86 -20.55 0.96
CA ASN A 92 -4.49 -19.21 1.44
C ASN A 92 -3.25 -18.61 0.76
N PHE A 93 -2.35 -19.45 0.23
CA PHE A 93 -1.10 -19.05 -0.41
C PHE A 93 -0.59 -20.19 -1.29
N LEU A 94 0.26 -19.89 -2.26
CA LEU A 94 0.74 -20.86 -3.24
C LEU A 94 1.53 -22.00 -2.60
N GLU A 95 2.35 -21.75 -1.58
CA GLU A 95 3.17 -22.77 -0.90
C GLU A 95 2.33 -23.79 -0.11
N ALA A 96 1.05 -23.51 0.11
CA ALA A 96 0.11 -24.47 0.68
C ALA A 96 -0.40 -25.49 -0.36
N VAL A 97 -0.18 -25.23 -1.65
CA VAL A 97 -0.55 -26.18 -2.70
C VAL A 97 0.42 -27.36 -2.66
N ASP A 98 -0.09 -28.52 -2.30
CA ASP A 98 0.68 -29.76 -2.39
C ASP A 98 0.86 -30.14 -3.87
N CYS A 99 2.10 -30.06 -4.36
CA CYS A 99 2.44 -30.39 -5.74
C CYS A 99 2.10 -31.85 -6.11
N GLN A 100 2.03 -32.76 -5.12
CA GLN A 100 1.61 -34.15 -5.35
C GLN A 100 0.12 -34.26 -5.72
N LEU A 101 -0.68 -33.23 -5.41
CA LEU A 101 -2.10 -33.17 -5.70
C LEU A 101 -2.42 -32.50 -7.05
N LEU A 102 -1.42 -31.94 -7.73
CA LEU A 102 -1.63 -31.21 -8.99
C LEU A 102 -1.76 -32.18 -10.16
N GLN A 103 -2.93 -32.17 -10.80
CA GLN A 103 -3.16 -32.79 -12.10
C GLN A 103 -3.00 -31.76 -13.22
N GLU A 104 -2.88 -32.17 -14.48
CA GLU A 104 -2.79 -31.23 -15.61
C GLU A 104 -4.07 -30.41 -15.81
N ASP A 105 -5.23 -30.93 -15.43
CA ASP A 105 -6.55 -30.31 -15.60
C ASP A 105 -7.12 -29.69 -14.31
N SER A 106 -6.40 -29.76 -13.18
CA SER A 106 -6.85 -29.18 -11.92
C SER A 106 -6.95 -27.66 -11.98
N VAL A 107 -7.96 -27.09 -11.34
CA VAL A 107 -8.16 -25.65 -11.20
C VAL A 107 -7.57 -25.20 -9.86
N VAL A 108 -6.72 -24.17 -9.88
CA VAL A 108 -5.98 -23.69 -8.70
C VAL A 108 -6.10 -22.17 -8.58
N ASN A 109 -6.34 -21.65 -7.38
CA ASN A 109 -6.53 -20.22 -7.13
C ASN A 109 -5.24 -19.38 -6.99
N HIS A 110 -4.12 -19.82 -7.57
CA HIS A 110 -2.83 -19.11 -7.54
C HIS A 110 -2.06 -19.20 -8.85
N HIS A 111 -1.36 -18.13 -9.22
CA HIS A 111 -0.27 -18.15 -10.18
C HIS A 111 1.09 -18.22 -9.45
N ALA A 112 2.14 -18.65 -10.15
CA ALA A 112 3.49 -18.69 -9.61
C ALA A 112 4.30 -17.45 -10.02
N ARG A 113 5.27 -17.04 -9.19
CA ARG A 113 6.17 -15.89 -9.46
C ARG A 113 5.42 -14.57 -9.73
N VAL A 114 4.44 -14.26 -8.90
CA VAL A 114 3.68 -13.00 -8.94
C VAL A 114 4.35 -11.86 -8.18
N ASP A 115 5.50 -12.13 -7.55
CA ASP A 115 6.28 -11.19 -6.75
C ASP A 115 6.69 -9.92 -7.50
N ALA A 116 6.75 -10.00 -8.83
CA ALA A 116 7.00 -8.88 -9.74
C ALA A 116 5.99 -7.73 -9.60
N PHE A 117 4.78 -7.96 -9.09
CA PHE A 117 3.81 -6.88 -8.85
C PHE A 117 3.09 -6.99 -7.49
N THR A 118 3.23 -8.11 -6.77
CA THR A 118 2.63 -8.29 -5.45
C THR A 118 3.57 -7.95 -4.27
N THR A 119 4.85 -7.68 -4.55
CA THR A 119 5.80 -7.12 -3.58
C THR A 119 6.05 -5.65 -3.87
N LYS A 120 6.45 -4.88 -2.86
CA LYS A 120 6.73 -3.44 -3.04
C LYS A 120 7.96 -3.22 -3.90
N GLU A 121 8.98 -4.04 -3.69
CA GLU A 121 10.21 -4.02 -4.48
C GLU A 121 9.94 -4.44 -5.93
N GLY A 122 9.19 -5.53 -6.13
CA GLY A 122 8.81 -6.01 -7.46
C GLY A 122 7.98 -4.99 -8.21
N LEU A 123 6.93 -4.45 -7.58
CA LEU A 123 6.04 -3.45 -8.18
C LEU A 123 6.82 -2.19 -8.58
N CYS A 124 7.70 -1.70 -7.70
CA CYS A 124 8.60 -0.59 -7.99
C CYS A 124 9.43 -0.85 -9.26
N LEU A 125 10.10 -2.01 -9.33
CA LEU A 125 10.94 -2.36 -10.47
C LEU A 125 10.15 -2.58 -11.76
N SER A 126 8.99 -3.23 -11.69
CA SER A 126 8.18 -3.50 -12.87
C SER A 126 7.61 -2.21 -13.46
N LEU A 127 7.13 -1.29 -12.61
CA LEU A 127 6.61 0.00 -13.07
C LEU A 127 7.69 0.96 -13.57
N GLN A 128 8.92 0.93 -13.02
CA GLN A 128 10.05 1.66 -13.61
C GLN A 128 10.36 1.22 -15.05
N ASN A 129 10.10 -0.06 -15.37
CA ASN A 129 10.28 -0.59 -16.72
C ASN A 129 9.06 -0.39 -17.63
N LEU A 130 7.93 0.08 -17.09
CA LEU A 130 6.68 0.24 -17.86
C LEU A 130 6.87 1.06 -19.14
N PRO A 131 7.56 2.23 -19.16
CA PRO A 131 7.71 3.04 -20.38
C PRO A 131 8.38 2.32 -21.55
N TRP A 132 9.17 1.27 -21.27
CA TRP A 132 9.84 0.44 -22.28
C TRP A 132 8.94 -0.66 -22.85
N ILE A 133 7.88 -1.02 -22.12
CA ILE A 133 6.94 -2.10 -22.47
C ILE A 133 5.67 -1.51 -23.07
N GLU A 134 5.15 -0.45 -22.44
CA GLU A 134 3.96 0.30 -22.82
C GLU A 134 4.33 1.78 -22.93
N GLN A 135 3.73 2.53 -23.85
CA GLN A 135 3.89 3.99 -23.94
C GLN A 135 3.06 4.69 -22.84
N ALA A 136 3.24 4.28 -21.59
CA ALA A 136 2.51 4.78 -20.43
C ALA A 136 3.49 5.28 -19.36
N ASP A 137 3.23 6.47 -18.83
CA ASP A 137 4.02 7.03 -17.73
C ASP A 137 3.50 6.49 -16.38
N PRO A 138 4.31 5.70 -15.64
CA PRO A 138 3.92 5.18 -14.33
C PRO A 138 3.66 6.31 -13.32
N ASN A 139 4.26 7.49 -13.49
CA ASN A 139 4.11 8.59 -12.55
C ASN A 139 2.70 9.21 -12.54
N THR A 140 1.85 8.85 -13.50
CA THR A 140 0.45 9.30 -13.58
C THR A 140 -0.50 8.56 -12.64
N PHE A 141 -0.11 7.37 -12.14
CA PHE A 141 -0.97 6.54 -11.30
C PHE A 141 -0.24 5.85 -10.14
N PHE A 142 1.10 5.86 -10.10
CA PHE A 142 1.90 5.25 -9.05
C PHE A 142 2.85 6.29 -8.44
N PRO A 143 2.73 6.62 -7.14
CA PRO A 143 3.65 7.55 -6.50
C PRO A 143 5.09 7.05 -6.64
N ARG A 144 5.97 7.94 -7.11
CA ARG A 144 7.36 7.59 -7.45
C ARG A 144 8.09 6.93 -6.29
N CYS A 145 8.95 5.98 -6.65
CA CYS A 145 9.38 4.93 -5.76
C CYS A 145 10.78 4.45 -6.11
N TYR A 146 11.62 4.20 -5.09
CA TYR A 146 13.04 3.87 -5.24
C TYR A 146 13.44 2.75 -4.30
N ARG A 147 14.37 1.88 -4.74
CA ARG A 147 14.93 0.82 -3.88
C ARG A 147 16.23 1.31 -3.25
N LEU A 148 16.27 1.39 -1.92
CA LEU A 148 17.47 1.89 -1.23
C LEU A 148 18.64 0.89 -1.19
N GLY A 149 18.42 -0.34 -1.70
CA GLY A 149 19.44 -1.39 -1.75
C GLY A 149 20.46 -1.24 -2.87
N THR A 150 20.14 -0.51 -3.93
CA THR A 150 21.03 -0.28 -5.09
C THR A 150 21.57 1.14 -5.08
N MET A 151 22.85 1.33 -5.45
CA MET A 151 23.47 2.67 -5.42
C MET A 151 22.76 3.65 -6.35
N ASP A 152 22.40 3.24 -7.57
CA ASP A 152 21.76 4.10 -8.57
C ASP A 152 20.39 4.61 -8.10
N ASP A 153 19.47 3.72 -7.71
CA ASP A 153 18.17 4.10 -7.14
C ASP A 153 18.30 5.00 -5.90
N ARG A 154 19.34 4.79 -5.09
CA ARG A 154 19.61 5.60 -3.90
C ARG A 154 20.06 7.02 -4.28
N GLU A 155 20.95 7.16 -5.25
CA GLU A 155 21.36 8.47 -5.76
C GLU A 155 20.18 9.20 -6.40
N ALA A 156 19.38 8.49 -7.19
CA ALA A 156 18.16 9.02 -7.78
C ALA A 156 17.14 9.48 -6.72
N PHE A 157 16.99 8.73 -5.63
CA PHE A 157 16.16 9.14 -4.50
C PHE A 157 16.68 10.42 -3.81
N ILE A 158 17.99 10.51 -3.57
CA ILE A 158 18.60 11.70 -2.93
C ILE A 158 18.39 12.94 -3.81
N GLU A 159 18.59 12.79 -5.13
CA GLU A 159 18.33 13.84 -6.10
C GLU A 159 16.86 14.27 -6.10
N ASP A 160 15.92 13.32 -6.17
CA ASP A 160 14.49 13.64 -6.16
C ASP A 160 14.05 14.27 -4.83
N PHE A 161 14.60 13.82 -3.70
CA PHE A 161 14.33 14.45 -2.41
C PHE A 161 14.72 15.93 -2.41
N ARG A 162 15.91 16.24 -2.97
CA ARG A 162 16.45 17.60 -3.09
C ARG A 162 15.63 18.46 -4.05
N LEU A 163 15.28 17.93 -5.22
CA LEU A 163 14.40 18.60 -6.18
C LEU A 163 13.01 18.87 -5.60
N THR A 164 12.45 17.88 -4.87
CA THR A 164 11.16 18.02 -4.20
C THR A 164 11.22 19.09 -3.11
N ALA A 165 12.32 19.19 -2.35
CA ALA A 165 12.52 20.25 -1.37
C ALA A 165 12.57 21.65 -2.03
N ALA A 166 13.28 21.79 -3.15
CA ALA A 166 13.32 23.04 -3.89
C ALA A 166 11.93 23.47 -4.40
N ARG A 167 11.17 22.55 -5.02
CA ARG A 167 9.78 22.82 -5.46
C ARG A 167 8.87 23.14 -4.28
N SER A 168 9.01 22.41 -3.18
CA SER A 168 8.24 22.62 -1.94
C SER A 168 8.51 23.99 -1.35
N LEU A 169 9.76 24.47 -1.38
CA LEU A 169 10.11 25.81 -0.93
C LEU A 169 9.41 26.87 -1.80
N LEU A 170 9.38 26.71 -3.13
CA LEU A 170 8.65 27.62 -4.01
C LEU A 170 7.15 27.65 -3.70
N LYS A 171 6.54 26.48 -3.40
CA LYS A 171 5.14 26.39 -2.97
C LYS A 171 4.92 27.14 -1.65
N LEU A 172 5.73 26.86 -0.63
CA LEU A 172 5.68 27.50 0.69
C LEU A 172 5.89 29.02 0.63
N ALA A 173 6.72 29.48 -0.32
CA ALA A 173 7.00 30.89 -0.55
C ALA A 173 5.79 31.66 -1.11
N LEU A 174 4.87 30.97 -1.78
CA LEU A 174 3.67 31.55 -2.35
C LEU A 174 2.48 31.58 -1.37
N GLU A 175 2.56 30.86 -0.26
CA GLU A 175 1.51 30.87 0.76
C GLU A 175 1.48 32.19 1.51
N GLU A 176 0.29 32.79 1.62
CA GLU A 176 0.10 34.00 2.41
C GLU A 176 0.26 33.70 3.90
N ALA A 177 0.72 34.68 4.68
CA ALA A 177 0.98 34.51 6.11
C ALA A 177 -0.26 34.07 6.93
N GLY A 178 -1.48 34.17 6.38
CA GLY A 178 -2.74 33.72 6.99
C GLY A 178 -3.09 32.24 6.80
N ASP A 179 -2.46 31.53 5.85
CA ASP A 179 -2.72 30.11 5.56
C ASP A 179 -1.80 29.15 6.32
N ARG A 180 -0.89 29.69 7.14
CA ARG A 180 -0.04 28.87 8.01
C ARG A 180 -0.88 28.36 9.18
N PRO A 181 -1.06 27.04 9.35
CA PRO A 181 -1.78 26.52 10.51
C PRO A 181 -1.06 26.99 11.78
N VAL A 182 -1.79 27.76 12.58
CA VAL A 182 -1.32 28.29 13.86
C VAL A 182 -0.96 27.10 14.76
N ARG A 183 0.26 27.09 15.30
CA ARG A 183 0.65 26.19 16.39
C ARG A 183 -0.14 26.56 17.64
N THR A 184 -1.35 26.04 17.78
CA THR A 184 -2.18 26.17 19.00
C THR A 184 -2.51 24.82 19.59
N GLU A 185 -1.49 24.00 19.90
CA GLU A 185 -1.64 22.95 20.89
C GLU A 185 -0.41 22.93 21.81
N GLN A 186 -0.63 23.31 23.07
CA GLN A 186 0.35 23.18 24.13
C GLN A 186 0.55 21.69 24.43
N VAL A 187 1.81 21.24 24.37
CA VAL A 187 2.22 19.92 24.86
C VAL A 187 1.85 19.84 26.35
N PRO A 188 0.99 18.89 26.80
CA PRO A 188 0.75 18.71 28.21
C PRO A 188 2.00 18.10 28.85
N ASN A 189 2.59 18.82 29.80
CA ASN A 189 3.52 18.27 30.77
C ASN A 189 2.80 17.17 31.55
N SER A 190 3.23 15.92 31.41
CA SER A 190 2.96 14.90 32.42
C SER A 190 4.20 14.04 32.66
N ALA A 191 4.43 13.79 33.94
CA ALA A 191 5.70 13.40 34.53
C ALA A 191 5.85 11.87 34.68
N LYS A 192 7.12 11.44 34.64
CA LYS A 192 7.74 10.33 35.39
C LYS A 192 7.18 8.91 35.23
N GLY A 193 8.02 8.02 34.68
CA GLY A 193 7.96 6.58 34.99
C GLY A 193 8.84 5.68 34.12
N ALA A 194 9.88 5.11 34.74
CA ALA A 194 10.66 3.92 34.35
C ALA A 194 11.67 4.04 33.19
N GLY A 195 12.95 3.93 33.55
CA GLY A 195 14.10 4.22 32.71
C GLY A 195 14.70 3.03 31.96
N TRP A 196 15.41 3.36 30.89
CA TRP A 196 16.41 2.52 30.23
C TRP A 196 17.69 3.36 30.06
N HIS A 197 18.82 2.75 30.43
CA HIS A 197 20.16 3.36 30.47
C HIS A 197 20.57 3.93 29.10
N ARG A 198 20.93 5.22 29.08
CA ARG A 198 21.58 5.89 27.94
C ARG A 198 23.05 6.11 28.29
N SER A 199 23.94 5.36 27.66
CA SER A 199 25.39 5.62 27.68
C SER A 199 25.69 6.95 26.97
N HIS A 200 26.53 7.76 27.61
CA HIS A 200 26.93 9.10 27.21
C HIS A 200 27.54 9.13 25.79
N ILE A 201 26.90 9.88 24.88
CA ILE A 201 27.56 10.50 23.73
C ILE A 201 27.24 11.99 23.81
N SER A 202 28.27 12.81 23.94
CA SER A 202 28.19 14.27 24.04
C SER A 202 27.77 14.88 22.70
N HIS A 203 26.59 15.48 22.64
CA HIS A 203 26.19 16.35 21.54
C HIS A 203 26.76 17.76 21.73
N PRO A 204 27.23 18.44 20.66
CA PRO A 204 27.55 19.86 20.71
C PRO A 204 26.29 20.68 21.02
N LYS A 205 26.43 21.73 21.83
CA LYS A 205 25.35 22.65 22.19
C LYS A 205 24.79 23.34 20.93
N HIS A 206 23.62 22.92 20.47
CA HIS A 206 22.84 23.71 19.51
C HIS A 206 22.35 24.98 20.21
N SER A 207 22.75 26.13 19.69
CA SER A 207 22.19 27.43 20.09
C SER A 207 20.69 27.43 19.81
N THR A 208 19.90 27.71 20.83
CA THR A 208 18.46 27.95 20.74
C THR A 208 18.21 29.23 19.95
N ALA A 209 18.06 29.12 18.63
CA ALA A 209 17.63 30.23 17.79
C ALA A 209 16.17 30.59 18.12
N ARG A 210 15.90 31.90 18.29
CA ARG A 210 14.56 32.44 18.53
C ARG A 210 13.60 32.02 17.40
N PRO A 211 12.31 31.72 17.69
CA PRO A 211 11.29 31.58 16.65
C PRO A 211 11.12 32.94 15.96
N GLY A 212 11.31 33.00 14.64
CA GLY A 212 10.87 34.15 13.84
C GLY A 212 11.94 35.08 13.25
N SER A 213 13.20 34.67 13.08
CA SER A 213 14.07 35.41 12.15
C SER A 213 13.67 35.09 10.70
N PRO A 214 13.34 36.09 9.86
CA PRO A 214 13.06 35.86 8.45
C PRO A 214 14.32 35.32 7.77
N LEU A 215 14.14 34.31 6.91
CA LEU A 215 15.22 33.79 6.08
C LEU A 215 15.34 34.62 4.80
N TYR A 216 16.58 34.78 4.34
CA TYR A 216 16.98 35.72 3.29
C TYR A 216 16.48 35.30 1.89
N PRO A 217 16.37 36.26 0.94
CA PRO A 217 15.95 36.01 -0.45
C PRO A 217 16.78 34.96 -1.20
N GLU A 218 18.04 34.76 -0.79
CA GLU A 218 19.00 33.83 -1.41
C GLU A 218 18.47 32.39 -1.49
N LEU A 219 17.77 31.92 -0.46
CA LEU A 219 17.25 30.54 -0.44
C LEU A 219 16.18 30.32 -1.53
N VAL A 220 15.38 31.34 -1.81
CA VAL A 220 14.35 31.29 -2.87
C VAL A 220 15.01 31.36 -4.25
N GLU A 221 16.08 32.15 -4.40
CA GLU A 221 16.86 32.23 -5.64
C GLU A 221 17.53 30.89 -5.98
N GLU A 222 18.11 30.21 -4.99
CA GLU A 222 18.65 28.86 -5.14
C GLU A 222 17.57 27.87 -5.58
N ALA A 223 16.39 27.91 -4.93
CA ALA A 223 15.28 27.03 -5.31
C ALA A 223 14.76 27.32 -6.73
N LEU A 224 14.68 28.60 -7.12
CA LEU A 224 14.28 29.01 -8.48
C LEU A 224 15.29 28.49 -9.51
N GLU A 225 16.58 28.63 -9.25
CA GLU A 225 17.64 28.17 -10.15
C GLU A 225 17.60 26.64 -10.33
N VAL A 226 17.50 25.88 -9.23
CA VAL A 226 17.39 24.42 -9.29
C VAL A 226 16.14 23.98 -10.06
N CYS A 227 14.98 24.59 -9.75
CA CYS A 227 13.72 24.23 -10.40
C CYS A 227 13.73 24.57 -11.89
N LYS A 228 14.40 25.66 -12.28
CA LYS A 228 14.57 26.05 -13.68
C LYS A 228 15.46 25.07 -14.43
N GLN A 229 16.60 24.70 -13.86
CA GLN A 229 17.47 23.68 -14.45
C GLN A 229 16.76 22.34 -14.58
N HIS A 230 15.96 21.95 -13.57
CA HIS A 230 15.16 20.75 -13.67
C HIS A 230 14.13 20.82 -14.79
N LEU A 231 13.47 21.97 -14.99
CA LEU A 231 12.57 22.18 -16.13
C LEU A 231 13.31 22.07 -17.46
N ASP A 232 14.51 22.65 -17.58
CA ASP A 232 15.34 22.55 -18.79
C ASP A 232 15.65 21.08 -19.14
N VAL A 233 15.98 20.25 -18.13
CA VAL A 233 16.19 18.79 -18.30
C VAL A 233 14.92 18.08 -18.77
N LEU A 234 13.77 18.40 -18.15
CA LEU A 234 12.47 17.82 -18.55
C LEU A 234 12.05 18.25 -19.98
N GLN A 235 12.60 19.36 -20.48
CA GLN A 235 12.36 19.86 -21.83
C GLN A 235 13.46 19.47 -22.83
N HIS A 236 14.44 18.65 -22.39
CA HIS A 236 15.58 18.22 -23.20
C HIS A 236 16.44 19.39 -23.74
N GLN A 237 16.47 20.51 -23.01
CA GLN A 237 17.25 21.71 -23.37
C GLN A 237 18.69 21.69 -22.81
N ASP A 238 19.05 20.61 -22.14
CA ASP A 238 20.34 20.34 -21.53
C ASP A 238 21.24 19.42 -22.37
N ILE A 239 20.73 18.84 -23.48
CA ILE A 239 21.43 17.86 -24.33
C ILE A 239 22.83 18.37 -24.78
N ASP A 240 22.94 19.65 -25.11
CA ASP A 240 24.19 20.25 -25.62
C ASP A 240 25.08 20.86 -24.52
N ARG A 241 24.67 20.76 -23.25
CA ARG A 241 25.43 21.32 -22.13
C ARG A 241 26.08 20.20 -21.34
N SER A 242 27.39 20.31 -21.09
CA SER A 242 28.10 19.46 -20.12
C SER A 242 27.75 19.83 -18.67
N THR A 243 26.50 20.24 -18.41
CA THR A 243 26.03 20.58 -17.07
C THR A 243 25.76 19.30 -16.32
N PRO A 244 26.36 19.10 -15.14
CA PRO A 244 26.01 17.97 -14.30
C PRO A 244 24.55 18.11 -13.83
N SER A 245 23.94 17.04 -13.29
CA SER A 245 22.55 17.01 -12.78
C SER A 245 22.16 18.33 -12.07
N PRO A 246 20.88 18.78 -12.09
CA PRO A 246 20.47 20.02 -11.41
C PRO A 246 20.88 20.07 -9.92
N CYS A 247 21.02 18.90 -9.29
CA CYS A 247 21.51 18.73 -7.92
C CYS A 247 23.03 18.70 -7.76
N ARG A 248 23.81 18.83 -8.84
CA ARG A 248 25.28 18.96 -8.86
C ARG A 248 25.73 20.41 -9.15
N THR A 249 24.81 21.36 -9.02
CA THR A 249 25.12 22.78 -8.92
C THR A 249 26.03 23.08 -7.72
N CYS A 250 26.64 24.27 -7.68
CA CYS A 250 27.47 24.76 -6.56
C CYS A 250 26.71 24.99 -5.24
N ILE A 251 25.48 24.48 -5.12
CA ILE A 251 24.63 24.64 -3.94
C ILE A 251 25.09 23.66 -2.87
N ASP A 252 25.34 24.19 -1.68
CA ASP A 252 25.50 23.39 -0.47
C ASP A 252 24.13 22.82 -0.07
N TRP A 253 23.87 21.58 -0.50
CA TRP A 253 22.60 20.89 -0.24
C TRP A 253 22.34 20.62 1.23
N ASP A 254 23.38 20.40 2.03
CA ASP A 254 23.20 20.15 3.46
C ASP A 254 22.71 21.44 4.11
N ARG A 255 23.32 22.58 3.78
CA ARG A 255 22.83 23.90 4.21
C ARG A 255 21.41 24.17 3.68
N PHE A 256 21.16 23.94 2.39
CA PHE A 256 19.86 24.19 1.76
C PHE A 256 18.74 23.41 2.46
N LEU A 257 18.94 22.10 2.67
CA LEU A 257 17.97 21.23 3.34
C LEU A 257 17.70 21.65 4.78
N GLN A 258 18.74 22.02 5.54
CA GLN A 258 18.53 22.53 6.91
C GLN A 258 17.67 23.80 6.93
N GLN A 259 17.87 24.74 5.99
CA GLN A 259 17.01 25.92 5.91
C GLN A 259 15.59 25.58 5.42
N TYR A 260 15.45 24.67 4.45
CA TYR A 260 14.16 24.16 4.01
C TYR A 260 13.36 23.57 5.19
N TYR A 261 13.98 22.72 6.02
CA TYR A 261 13.31 22.12 7.18
C TYR A 261 12.82 23.19 8.18
N ARG A 262 13.59 24.27 8.37
CA ARG A 262 13.17 25.38 9.24
C ARG A 262 11.93 26.09 8.70
N VAL A 263 11.82 26.26 7.38
CA VAL A 263 10.63 26.84 6.73
C VAL A 263 9.46 25.88 6.80
N ALA A 264 9.64 24.65 6.33
CA ALA A 264 8.56 23.67 6.17
C ALA A 264 8.02 23.12 7.51
N HIS A 265 8.87 22.95 8.52
CA HIS A 265 8.51 22.24 9.75
C HIS A 265 8.62 23.08 11.03
N GLU A 266 9.42 24.14 11.02
CA GLU A 266 9.68 24.95 12.22
C GLU A 266 8.97 26.32 12.20
N GLY A 267 8.34 26.66 11.07
CA GLY A 267 7.54 27.88 10.91
C GLY A 267 8.35 29.12 10.53
N ALA A 268 9.59 28.97 10.03
CA ALA A 268 10.37 30.11 9.57
C ALA A 268 9.66 30.86 8.43
N GLY A 269 9.74 32.19 8.45
CA GLY A 269 9.16 33.06 7.43
C GLY A 269 10.07 33.19 6.20
N LEU A 270 9.46 33.29 5.02
CA LEU A 270 10.14 33.70 3.79
C LEU A 270 9.64 35.08 3.39
N VAL A 271 10.55 35.96 2.97
CA VAL A 271 10.23 37.29 2.47
C VAL A 271 10.56 37.34 0.99
N LEU A 272 9.54 37.57 0.16
CA LEU A 272 9.66 37.58 -1.29
C LEU A 272 9.41 38.97 -1.86
N THR A 273 10.19 39.33 -2.88
CA THR A 273 9.87 40.45 -3.76
C THR A 273 8.69 40.10 -4.68
N ARG A 274 8.00 41.11 -5.22
CA ARG A 274 6.94 40.90 -6.23
C ARG A 274 7.43 40.14 -7.45
N GLN A 275 8.68 40.38 -7.86
CA GLN A 275 9.31 39.72 -8.99
C GLN A 275 9.53 38.23 -8.72
N GLN A 276 10.11 37.89 -7.55
CA GLN A 276 10.32 36.50 -7.15
C GLN A 276 8.99 35.73 -7.06
N ARG A 277 7.94 36.34 -6.50
CA ARG A 277 6.61 35.73 -6.44
C ARG A 277 6.10 35.33 -7.83
N LYS A 278 6.21 36.25 -8.81
CA LYS A 278 5.80 35.98 -10.20
C LYS A 278 6.65 34.89 -10.85
N GLN A 279 7.96 34.87 -10.59
CA GLN A 279 8.86 33.83 -11.08
C GLN A 279 8.50 32.45 -10.51
N CYS A 280 8.25 32.35 -9.20
CA CYS A 280 7.83 31.10 -8.56
C CYS A 280 6.53 30.57 -9.17
N GLN A 281 5.52 31.44 -9.36
CA GLN A 281 4.24 31.06 -9.95
C GLN A 281 4.40 30.53 -11.37
N ASN A 282 5.11 31.27 -12.24
CA ASN A 282 5.32 30.85 -13.62
C ASN A 282 6.08 29.53 -13.71
N LEU A 283 7.14 29.37 -12.90
CA LEU A 283 7.96 28.17 -12.93
C LEU A 283 7.21 26.93 -12.43
N LEU A 284 6.43 27.07 -11.35
CA LEU A 284 5.58 25.99 -10.86
C LEU A 284 4.49 25.60 -11.86
N GLN A 285 3.91 26.58 -12.58
CA GLN A 285 2.97 26.32 -13.67
C GLN A 285 3.61 25.48 -14.77
N SER A 286 4.80 25.86 -15.25
CA SER A 286 5.53 25.11 -16.29
C SER A 286 5.95 23.71 -15.82
N LEU A 287 6.32 23.57 -14.55
CA LEU A 287 6.64 22.27 -13.96
C LEU A 287 5.39 21.38 -13.84
N ALA A 288 4.22 21.94 -13.55
CA ALA A 288 2.97 21.19 -13.41
C ALA A 288 2.59 20.47 -14.71
N GLU A 289 2.92 21.06 -15.86
CA GLU A 289 2.68 20.48 -17.18
C GLU A 289 3.57 19.26 -17.47
N LYS A 290 4.70 19.12 -16.77
CA LYS A 290 5.70 18.07 -16.99
C LYS A 290 5.77 17.03 -15.88
N LEU A 291 5.30 17.37 -14.68
CA LEU A 291 5.39 16.53 -13.49
C LEU A 291 3.98 16.17 -12.99
N PRO A 292 3.44 14.99 -13.35
CA PRO A 292 2.11 14.55 -12.94
C PRO A 292 1.90 14.53 -11.43
N GLN A 293 2.98 14.36 -10.65
CA GLN A 293 2.94 14.28 -9.19
C GLN A 293 3.19 15.62 -8.50
N LEU A 294 3.34 16.74 -9.22
CA LEU A 294 3.66 18.04 -8.61
C LEU A 294 2.59 18.48 -7.61
N ASP A 295 1.33 18.14 -7.85
CA ASP A 295 0.25 18.51 -6.94
C ASP A 295 0.21 17.57 -5.72
N MET A 296 0.11 16.26 -5.97
CA MET A 296 0.00 15.24 -4.93
C MET A 296 1.19 15.21 -3.96
N GLU A 297 2.39 15.58 -4.42
CA GLU A 297 3.61 15.55 -3.62
C GLU A 297 3.59 16.57 -2.47
N GLY A 298 2.69 17.56 -2.50
CA GLY A 298 2.53 18.57 -1.46
C GLY A 298 3.74 19.48 -1.29
N LYS A 299 4.02 19.83 -0.04
CA LYS A 299 4.98 20.89 0.36
C LYS A 299 5.84 20.54 1.56
N LEU A 300 5.59 19.41 2.20
CA LEU A 300 6.29 18.97 3.40
C LEU A 300 7.32 17.88 3.10
N ASN A 301 7.42 17.44 1.84
CA ASN A 301 8.39 16.45 1.37
C ASN A 301 8.37 15.17 2.22
N VAL A 302 7.15 14.68 2.50
CA VAL A 302 6.93 13.45 3.26
C VAL A 302 7.21 12.25 2.35
N TRP A 303 7.95 11.28 2.88
CA TRP A 303 8.22 9.99 2.23
C TRP A 303 7.85 8.84 3.16
N ILE A 304 7.49 7.71 2.56
CA ILE A 304 7.14 6.49 3.27
C ILE A 304 8.18 5.41 3.01
N LEU A 305 8.86 4.97 4.08
CA LEU A 305 9.77 3.84 4.05
C LEU A 305 8.98 2.56 4.30
N LYS A 306 9.19 1.56 3.43
CA LYS A 306 8.50 0.28 3.49
C LYS A 306 9.51 -0.86 3.33
N PRO A 307 9.48 -1.91 4.18
CA PRO A 307 10.26 -3.11 3.92
C PRO A 307 9.76 -3.79 2.63
N GLY A 308 10.67 -4.26 1.77
CA GLY A 308 10.34 -4.67 0.40
C GLY A 308 9.33 -5.83 0.29
N ALA A 309 9.39 -6.79 1.22
CA ALA A 309 8.57 -8.01 1.21
C ALA A 309 7.60 -8.13 2.40
N GLU A 310 7.46 -7.10 3.25
CA GLU A 310 6.50 -7.14 4.36
C GLU A 310 5.11 -6.63 3.97
N SER A 311 4.11 -7.13 4.70
CA SER A 311 2.69 -6.80 4.55
C SER A 311 2.07 -6.37 5.89
N GLN A 312 0.77 -6.03 5.87
CA GLN A 312 0.00 -5.66 7.08
C GLN A 312 0.48 -4.38 7.79
N GLY A 313 1.14 -3.50 7.05
CA GLY A 313 1.67 -2.24 7.57
C GLY A 313 2.92 -2.38 8.46
N ARG A 314 3.47 -3.58 8.64
CA ARG A 314 4.67 -3.79 9.48
C ARG A 314 5.89 -3.07 8.91
N GLY A 315 6.71 -2.50 9.80
CA GLY A 315 7.91 -1.73 9.44
C GLY A 315 7.69 -0.41 8.69
N ILE A 316 6.45 -0.04 8.33
CA ILE A 316 6.17 1.18 7.57
C ILE A 316 6.32 2.43 8.44
N ILE A 317 7.11 3.40 7.97
CA ILE A 317 7.42 4.65 8.68
C ILE A 317 7.31 5.83 7.71
N CYS A 318 6.61 6.89 8.12
CA CYS A 318 6.59 8.17 7.39
C CYS A 318 7.67 9.08 7.97
N MET A 319 8.45 9.72 7.11
CA MET A 319 9.58 10.58 7.50
C MET A 319 9.61 11.84 6.62
N MET A 320 10.31 12.88 7.08
CA MET A 320 10.46 14.15 6.37
C MET A 320 11.91 14.62 6.23
N ARG A 321 12.88 13.95 6.89
CA ARG A 321 14.29 14.34 6.85
C ARG A 321 15.12 13.28 6.14
N LEU A 322 15.86 13.69 5.13
CA LEU A 322 16.68 12.81 4.30
C LEU A 322 17.72 12.05 5.11
N GLU A 323 18.40 12.74 6.02
CA GLU A 323 19.50 12.19 6.82
C GLU A 323 19.00 11.07 7.73
N GLU A 324 17.83 11.26 8.34
CA GLU A 324 17.18 10.26 9.18
C GLU A 324 16.72 9.04 8.37
N MET A 325 16.16 9.25 7.17
CA MET A 325 15.74 8.16 6.28
C MET A 325 16.92 7.30 5.86
N LEU A 326 18.02 7.94 5.45
CA LEU A 326 19.23 7.26 5.04
C LEU A 326 19.86 6.52 6.22
N GLN A 327 19.95 7.16 7.39
CA GLN A 327 20.42 6.51 8.61
C GLN A 327 19.57 5.30 8.99
N LEU A 328 18.24 5.38 8.91
CA LEU A 328 17.35 4.26 9.22
C LEU A 328 17.54 3.10 8.23
N ALA A 329 17.64 3.40 6.94
CA ALA A 329 17.88 2.40 5.90
C ALA A 329 19.23 1.65 6.10
N TRP A 330 20.21 2.28 6.76
CA TRP A 330 21.53 1.70 7.05
C TRP A 330 21.69 1.10 8.45
N SER A 331 20.96 1.62 9.45
CA SER A 331 21.07 1.19 10.86
C SER A 331 20.25 -0.06 11.19
N CYS A 332 19.29 -0.44 10.34
CA CYS A 332 18.55 -1.68 10.49
C CYS A 332 19.34 -2.92 10.04
N THR A 333 20.33 -3.32 10.85
CA THR A 333 20.79 -4.70 11.01
C THR A 333 19.85 -5.48 11.95
N ALA A 334 18.53 -5.39 11.73
CA ALA A 334 17.61 -6.27 12.44
C ALA A 334 17.85 -7.71 11.97
N PRO A 335 17.99 -8.71 12.87
CA PRO A 335 18.33 -10.09 12.49
C PRO A 335 17.29 -10.79 11.58
N SER A 336 16.15 -10.14 11.30
CA SER A 336 15.07 -10.63 10.45
C SER A 336 14.86 -9.86 9.14
N VAL A 337 15.55 -8.73 8.91
CA VAL A 337 15.48 -7.98 7.65
C VAL A 337 16.88 -7.99 7.06
N GLN A 338 17.05 -8.65 5.90
CA GLN A 338 18.31 -8.55 5.16
C GLN A 338 18.62 -7.08 4.91
N VAL A 339 19.80 -6.63 5.33
CA VAL A 339 20.33 -5.28 5.10
C VAL A 339 20.08 -4.90 3.63
N GLY A 340 19.42 -3.76 3.39
CA GLY A 340 19.25 -3.19 2.06
C GLY A 340 17.94 -3.46 1.32
N ARG A 341 16.92 -4.11 1.91
CA ARG A 341 15.61 -4.31 1.23
C ARG A 341 14.53 -3.33 1.66
N TRP A 342 14.83 -2.03 1.55
CA TRP A 342 13.87 -0.96 1.76
C TRP A 342 13.46 -0.33 0.44
N VAL A 343 12.17 -0.02 0.35
CA VAL A 343 11.61 0.79 -0.70
C VAL A 343 11.17 2.11 -0.08
N VAL A 344 11.56 3.22 -0.69
CA VAL A 344 11.12 4.57 -0.32
C VAL A 344 10.18 5.09 -1.41
N GLN A 345 9.00 5.54 -1.01
CA GLN A 345 7.96 6.00 -1.93
C GLN A 345 7.48 7.39 -1.52
N LYS A 346 7.20 8.26 -2.50
CA LYS A 346 6.69 9.60 -2.20
C LYS A 346 5.31 9.48 -1.56
N TYR A 347 5.11 10.17 -0.43
CA TYR A 347 3.81 10.23 0.21
C TYR A 347 2.86 11.16 -0.56
N VAL A 348 1.60 10.72 -0.72
CA VAL A 348 0.49 11.53 -1.25
C VAL A 348 0.02 12.48 -0.15
N GLU A 349 0.53 13.72 -0.18
CA GLU A 349 0.24 14.75 0.84
C GLU A 349 -1.11 15.41 0.63
N ARG A 350 -1.48 15.68 -0.64
CA ARG A 350 -2.79 16.22 -1.04
C ARG A 350 -3.75 15.09 -1.42
N LEU A 351 -4.27 14.42 -0.40
CA LEU A 351 -5.25 13.34 -0.56
C LEU A 351 -6.66 13.83 -0.28
N LEU A 352 -7.65 13.25 -0.97
CA LEU A 352 -9.05 13.42 -0.62
C LEU A 352 -9.26 12.83 0.78
N THR A 353 -9.77 13.65 1.70
CA THR A 353 -10.22 13.18 3.01
C THR A 353 -11.74 13.09 3.04
N ILE A 354 -12.24 12.10 3.78
CA ILE A 354 -13.67 12.00 4.09
C ILE A 354 -13.80 12.40 5.56
N PHE A 355 -14.54 13.48 5.82
CA PHE A 355 -14.69 14.06 7.16
C PHE A 355 -13.34 14.27 7.86
N GLY A 356 -12.36 14.83 7.15
CA GLY A 356 -11.01 15.07 7.68
C GLY A 356 -10.20 13.79 7.98
N THR A 357 -10.63 12.63 7.48
CA THR A 357 -10.02 11.33 7.78
C THR A 357 -9.46 10.68 6.53
N LYS A 358 -8.25 10.14 6.66
CA LYS A 358 -7.60 9.38 5.59
C LYS A 358 -8.31 8.05 5.38
N PHE A 359 -8.46 7.67 4.12
CA PHE A 359 -8.92 6.35 3.71
C PHE A 359 -8.10 5.80 2.53
N ASP A 360 -8.21 4.50 2.28
CA ASP A 360 -7.81 3.88 1.02
C ASP A 360 -8.95 3.00 0.46
N ILE A 361 -8.86 2.63 -0.82
CA ILE A 361 -9.80 1.76 -1.52
C ILE A 361 -9.15 0.38 -1.70
N ARG A 362 -9.84 -0.67 -1.27
CA ARG A 362 -9.53 -2.06 -1.63
C ARG A 362 -10.34 -2.45 -2.87
N GLN A 363 -9.68 -2.49 -4.02
CA GLN A 363 -10.26 -2.91 -5.30
C GLN A 363 -9.89 -4.35 -5.62
N TRP A 364 -10.86 -5.19 -5.98
CA TRP A 364 -10.60 -6.57 -6.41
C TRP A 364 -10.55 -6.72 -7.92
N PHE A 365 -9.69 -7.62 -8.39
CA PHE A 365 -9.66 -8.08 -9.77
C PHE A 365 -9.17 -9.53 -9.83
N VAL A 366 -9.53 -10.25 -10.89
CA VAL A 366 -9.11 -11.64 -11.13
C VAL A 366 -8.35 -11.72 -12.44
N VAL A 367 -7.24 -12.46 -12.44
CA VAL A 367 -6.54 -12.87 -13.67
C VAL A 367 -6.79 -14.36 -13.88
N THR A 368 -7.54 -14.70 -14.93
CA THR A 368 -7.88 -16.08 -15.26
C THR A 368 -6.90 -16.74 -16.22
N ASP A 369 -6.15 -15.93 -16.97
CA ASP A 369 -5.14 -16.41 -17.90
C ASP A 369 -4.11 -15.31 -18.16
N TRP A 370 -2.88 -15.70 -18.49
CA TRP A 370 -1.77 -14.82 -18.86
C TRP A 370 -1.40 -14.96 -20.35
N LYS A 371 -1.95 -15.97 -21.05
CA LYS A 371 -1.73 -16.18 -22.49
C LYS A 371 -2.97 -16.81 -23.16
N PRO A 372 -3.94 -16.00 -23.63
CA PRO A 372 -3.95 -14.52 -23.64
C PRO A 372 -4.20 -13.93 -22.24
N LEU A 373 -3.59 -12.77 -21.93
CA LEU A 373 -3.85 -12.08 -20.67
C LEU A 373 -5.33 -11.70 -20.58
N THR A 374 -6.02 -12.25 -19.58
CA THR A 374 -7.47 -12.07 -19.39
C THR A 374 -7.73 -11.57 -17.97
N VAL A 375 -8.23 -10.33 -17.87
CA VAL A 375 -8.37 -9.59 -16.61
C VAL A 375 -9.82 -9.17 -16.37
N TRP A 376 -10.32 -9.50 -15.19
CA TRP A 376 -11.68 -9.23 -14.74
C TRP A 376 -11.65 -8.27 -13.56
N PHE A 377 -12.32 -7.13 -13.70
CA PHE A 377 -12.47 -6.13 -12.64
C PHE A 377 -13.74 -6.41 -11.86
N TYR A 378 -13.68 -6.36 -10.52
CA TYR A 378 -14.89 -6.51 -9.71
C TYR A 378 -15.51 -5.12 -9.47
N ARG A 379 -16.78 -4.93 -9.84
CA ARG A 379 -17.42 -3.59 -9.80
C ARG A 379 -17.57 -3.01 -8.40
N ASP A 380 -17.68 -3.87 -7.40
CA ASP A 380 -17.77 -3.44 -6.00
C ASP A 380 -16.39 -3.38 -5.35
N CYS A 381 -16.21 -2.40 -4.47
CA CYS A 381 -15.01 -2.27 -3.66
C CYS A 381 -15.39 -1.69 -2.29
N TYR A 382 -14.44 -1.64 -1.37
CA TYR A 382 -14.66 -1.03 -0.06
C TYR A 382 -13.52 -0.12 0.34
N LEU A 383 -13.84 0.88 1.16
CA LEU A 383 -12.92 1.86 1.70
C LEU A 383 -12.54 1.47 3.12
N ARG A 384 -11.30 1.74 3.52
CA ARG A 384 -10.81 1.55 4.90
C ARG A 384 -10.36 2.87 5.48
N PHE A 385 -10.84 3.23 6.66
CA PHE A 385 -10.52 4.49 7.33
C PHE A 385 -9.41 4.33 8.38
N CYS A 386 -8.64 5.40 8.56
CA CYS A 386 -7.79 5.58 9.73
C CYS A 386 -8.63 5.87 11.00
N SER A 387 -8.07 5.59 12.19
CA SER A 387 -8.76 5.77 13.49
C SER A 387 -8.65 7.19 14.06
N ARG A 388 -7.85 8.03 13.42
CA ARG A 388 -7.58 9.41 13.84
C ARG A 388 -7.67 10.34 12.63
N PRO A 389 -8.04 11.63 12.85
CA PRO A 389 -8.04 12.64 11.79
C PRO A 389 -6.69 12.75 11.07
N PHE A 390 -6.72 13.03 9.78
CA PHE A 390 -5.53 13.22 8.97
C PHE A 390 -4.78 14.49 9.39
N SER A 391 -3.46 14.40 9.50
CA SER A 391 -2.59 15.56 9.75
C SER A 391 -1.16 15.22 9.34
N LEU A 392 -0.53 16.07 8.53
CA LEU A 392 0.88 15.90 8.18
C LEU A 392 1.84 16.41 9.26
N HIS A 393 1.33 17.07 10.30
CA HIS A 393 2.13 17.48 11.47
C HIS A 393 2.40 16.32 12.44
N HIS A 394 1.56 15.27 12.39
CA HIS A 394 1.65 14.11 13.27
C HIS A 394 1.72 12.82 12.46
N LEU A 395 2.93 12.35 12.19
CA LEU A 395 3.19 11.18 11.33
C LEU A 395 2.93 9.81 11.99
N GLU A 396 2.01 9.76 12.95
CA GLU A 396 1.63 8.53 13.66
C GLU A 396 0.92 7.53 12.75
N ARG A 397 1.21 6.25 12.94
CA ARG A 397 0.63 5.14 12.13
C ARG A 397 -0.91 5.14 12.12
N ALA A 398 -1.53 5.56 13.23
CA ALA A 398 -2.99 5.64 13.37
C ALA A 398 -3.65 6.62 12.37
N ARG A 399 -2.95 7.67 11.92
CA ARG A 399 -3.44 8.72 11.00
C ARG A 399 -3.12 8.43 9.54
N HIS A 400 -2.11 7.59 9.28
CA HIS A 400 -1.56 7.45 7.92
C HIS A 400 -1.62 6.05 7.31
N LEU A 401 -1.89 4.98 8.08
CA LEU A 401 -1.96 3.60 7.59
C LEU A 401 -3.37 3.02 7.73
N CYS A 402 -4.13 2.85 6.64
CA CYS A 402 -5.54 2.43 6.72
C CYS A 402 -5.75 0.92 6.97
N ASN A 403 -4.69 0.12 7.03
CA ASN A 403 -4.79 -1.33 7.17
C ASN A 403 -5.49 -1.72 8.49
N VAL A 404 -6.51 -2.59 8.40
CA VAL A 404 -7.27 -3.11 9.55
C VAL A 404 -6.35 -3.74 10.61
N SER A 405 -5.26 -4.41 10.21
CA SER A 405 -4.29 -5.01 11.16
C SER A 405 -3.58 -3.97 12.03
N VAL A 406 -3.43 -2.74 11.54
CA VAL A 406 -2.86 -1.60 12.26
C VAL A 406 -3.96 -0.92 13.06
N GLN A 407 -5.10 -0.64 12.41
CA GLN A 407 -6.18 0.16 12.99
C GLN A 407 -6.93 -0.54 14.12
N LYS A 408 -6.91 -1.88 14.20
CA LYS A 408 -7.49 -2.63 15.33
C LYS A 408 -6.83 -2.34 16.68
N TRP A 409 -5.59 -1.87 16.68
CA TRP A 409 -4.85 -1.54 17.91
C TRP A 409 -5.10 -0.11 18.39
N TYR A 410 -5.83 0.70 17.63
CA TYR A 410 -6.11 2.10 17.97
C TYR A 410 -7.60 2.29 18.24
N LYS A 411 -7.90 2.85 19.42
CA LYS A 411 -9.22 3.37 19.73
C LYS A 411 -9.49 4.59 18.83
N THR A 412 -10.76 4.77 18.47
CA THR A 412 -11.22 5.95 17.74
C THR A 412 -10.94 7.21 18.57
N SER A 413 -10.37 8.25 17.95
CA SER A 413 -10.09 9.51 18.63
C SER A 413 -11.38 10.18 19.12
N PRO A 414 -11.38 10.89 20.26
CA PRO A 414 -12.47 11.79 20.62
C PRO A 414 -12.72 12.88 19.57
N ASP A 415 -11.65 13.33 18.90
CA ASP A 415 -11.70 14.37 17.85
C ASP A 415 -12.10 13.82 16.48
N GLN A 416 -12.48 12.54 16.41
CA GLN A 416 -12.91 11.91 15.17
C GLN A 416 -14.31 12.41 14.80
N ASP A 417 -14.51 12.81 13.54
CA ASP A 417 -15.85 13.20 13.07
C ASP A 417 -16.83 12.03 13.24
N PRO A 418 -17.98 12.25 13.91
CA PRO A 418 -18.93 11.19 14.26
C PRO A 418 -19.59 10.53 13.04
N ARG A 419 -19.48 11.13 11.84
CA ARG A 419 -19.99 10.56 10.59
C ARG A 419 -19.05 9.51 10.00
N VAL A 420 -17.81 9.41 10.46
CA VAL A 420 -16.93 8.28 10.12
C VAL A 420 -17.52 7.01 10.73
N PRO A 421 -17.68 5.93 9.95
CA PRO A 421 -18.37 4.74 10.44
C PRO A 421 -17.58 4.08 11.59
N PRO A 422 -18.25 3.59 12.65
CA PRO A 422 -17.56 2.99 13.80
C PRO A 422 -16.68 1.78 13.46
N ASP A 423 -17.10 1.00 12.46
CA ASP A 423 -16.35 -0.14 11.93
C ASP A 423 -15.21 0.26 10.96
N LYS A 424 -15.09 1.55 10.65
CA LYS A 424 -14.05 2.15 9.80
C LYS A 424 -14.06 1.61 8.38
N ILE A 425 -15.22 1.17 7.87
CA ILE A 425 -15.38 0.65 6.52
C ILE A 425 -16.57 1.30 5.81
N TRP A 426 -16.38 1.68 4.54
CA TRP A 426 -17.47 2.04 3.63
C TRP A 426 -17.52 1.14 2.42
N SER A 427 -18.70 1.00 1.84
CA SER A 427 -18.88 0.49 0.48
C SER A 427 -18.59 1.60 -0.55
N ASN A 428 -18.32 1.19 -1.79
CA ASN A 428 -18.25 2.10 -2.93
C ASN A 428 -19.56 2.86 -3.19
N GLU A 429 -20.73 2.30 -2.84
CA GLU A 429 -22.03 2.97 -2.94
C GLU A 429 -22.07 4.20 -2.02
N GLN A 430 -21.68 4.03 -0.75
CA GLN A 430 -21.59 5.13 0.22
C GLN A 430 -20.58 6.20 -0.21
N PHE A 431 -19.48 5.79 -0.85
CA PHE A 431 -18.50 6.74 -1.36
C PHE A 431 -19.02 7.52 -2.57
N GLN A 432 -19.77 6.89 -3.48
CA GLN A 432 -20.43 7.57 -4.60
C GLN A 432 -21.44 8.61 -4.11
N GLU A 433 -22.23 8.27 -3.08
CA GLU A 433 -23.15 9.22 -2.44
C GLU A 433 -22.41 10.42 -1.84
N TYR A 434 -21.28 10.18 -1.18
CA TYR A 434 -20.43 11.25 -0.64
C TYR A 434 -19.86 12.15 -1.76
N LEU A 435 -19.36 11.58 -2.85
CA LEU A 435 -18.90 12.35 -4.01
C LEU A 435 -20.03 13.18 -4.63
N ALA A 436 -21.25 12.63 -4.70
CA ALA A 436 -22.42 13.38 -5.17
C ALA A 436 -22.75 14.57 -4.26
N GLN A 437 -22.63 14.41 -2.94
CA GLN A 437 -22.79 15.51 -1.98
C GLN A 437 -21.74 16.62 -2.15
N LEU A 438 -20.53 16.27 -2.60
CA LEU A 438 -19.47 17.23 -2.93
C LEU A 438 -19.65 17.87 -4.32
N GLY A 439 -20.69 17.52 -5.08
CA GLY A 439 -20.86 17.97 -6.47
C GLY A 439 -19.91 17.31 -7.46
N GLN A 440 -19.31 16.16 -7.09
CA GLN A 440 -18.33 15.41 -7.87
C GLN A 440 -18.82 13.99 -8.23
N ALA A 441 -20.14 13.81 -8.41
CA ALA A 441 -20.74 12.51 -8.71
C ALA A 441 -20.07 11.80 -9.90
N ASP A 442 -19.75 12.56 -10.94
CA ASP A 442 -19.14 12.07 -12.17
C ASP A 442 -17.71 11.53 -11.97
N ALA A 443 -17.00 11.97 -10.93
CA ALA A 443 -15.61 11.58 -10.69
C ALA A 443 -15.45 10.07 -10.51
N TRP A 444 -16.46 9.40 -9.93
CA TRP A 444 -16.43 7.94 -9.77
C TRP A 444 -16.34 7.21 -11.12
N HIS A 445 -17.22 7.55 -12.06
CA HIS A 445 -17.33 6.84 -13.34
C HIS A 445 -16.37 7.38 -14.40
N GLN A 446 -16.00 8.66 -14.34
CA GLN A 446 -15.17 9.31 -15.36
C GLN A 446 -13.67 9.31 -15.01
N VAL A 447 -13.31 9.25 -13.72
CA VAL A 447 -11.91 9.37 -13.27
C VAL A 447 -11.46 8.13 -12.49
N LEU A 448 -12.11 7.84 -11.36
CA LEU A 448 -11.67 6.81 -10.41
C LEU A 448 -11.70 5.40 -11.00
N VAL A 449 -12.85 4.95 -11.51
CA VAL A 449 -12.97 3.59 -12.08
C VAL A 449 -12.07 3.40 -13.30
N PRO A 450 -12.05 4.30 -14.30
CA PRO A 450 -11.12 4.19 -15.43
C PRO A 450 -9.65 4.22 -14.99
N GLY A 451 -9.27 5.10 -14.07
CA GLY A 451 -7.90 5.20 -13.56
C GLY A 451 -7.45 3.95 -12.81
N MET A 452 -8.30 3.37 -11.95
CA MET A 452 -8.01 2.10 -11.27
C MET A 452 -7.84 0.95 -12.26
N LYS A 453 -8.72 0.86 -13.27
CA LYS A 453 -8.60 -0.16 -14.34
C LYS A 453 -7.30 0.01 -15.11
N ALA A 454 -6.97 1.22 -15.54
CA ALA A 454 -5.74 1.52 -16.28
C ALA A 454 -4.47 1.17 -15.46
N ALA A 455 -4.43 1.58 -14.18
CA ALA A 455 -3.32 1.28 -13.28
C ALA A 455 -3.08 -0.24 -13.11
N ILE A 456 -4.17 -1.01 -12.91
CA ILE A 456 -4.11 -2.47 -12.82
C ILE A 456 -3.57 -3.07 -14.13
N LEU A 457 -4.10 -2.67 -15.28
CA LEU A 457 -3.68 -3.21 -16.57
C LEU A 457 -2.22 -2.90 -16.89
N ASN A 458 -1.79 -1.66 -16.69
CA ASN A 458 -0.39 -1.26 -16.90
C ASN A 458 0.55 -2.04 -15.97
N THR A 459 0.15 -2.26 -14.72
CA THR A 459 0.94 -3.04 -13.77
C THR A 459 1.05 -4.50 -14.22
N LEU A 460 -0.05 -5.15 -14.62
CA LEU A 460 -0.02 -6.53 -15.09
C LEU A 460 0.81 -6.70 -16.36
N ARG A 461 0.70 -5.76 -17.32
CA ARG A 461 1.51 -5.75 -18.54
C ARG A 461 3.00 -5.64 -18.23
N SER A 462 3.38 -4.75 -17.30
CA SER A 462 4.78 -4.57 -16.89
C SER A 462 5.42 -5.83 -16.27
N ALA A 463 4.60 -6.73 -15.73
CA ALA A 463 5.06 -7.93 -15.05
C ALA A 463 4.86 -9.24 -15.86
N ARG A 464 4.25 -9.15 -17.05
CA ARG A 464 3.79 -10.31 -17.82
C ARG A 464 4.85 -11.39 -18.03
N ASP A 465 6.07 -11.00 -18.41
CA ASP A 465 7.16 -11.93 -18.72
C ASP A 465 7.78 -12.61 -17.48
N ARG A 466 7.44 -12.12 -16.29
CA ARG A 466 7.99 -12.62 -15.02
C ARG A 466 7.07 -13.64 -14.35
N VAL A 467 5.78 -13.62 -14.69
CA VAL A 467 4.77 -14.51 -14.11
C VAL A 467 4.84 -15.89 -14.73
N ARG A 468 4.79 -16.92 -13.88
CA ARG A 468 4.63 -18.30 -14.30
C ARG A 468 3.19 -18.73 -14.07
N PHE A 469 2.52 -19.12 -15.15
CA PHE A 469 1.13 -19.54 -15.12
C PHE A 469 0.99 -20.97 -15.61
N ARG A 470 -0.13 -21.58 -15.23
CA ARG A 470 -0.58 -22.89 -15.71
C ARG A 470 -2.02 -22.74 -16.16
N LYS A 471 -2.39 -23.39 -17.26
CA LYS A 471 -3.78 -23.40 -17.74
C LYS A 471 -4.70 -23.95 -16.64
N GLY A 472 -5.81 -23.26 -16.38
CA GLY A 472 -6.72 -23.59 -15.28
C GLY A 472 -6.37 -22.94 -13.94
N ASN A 473 -5.20 -22.30 -13.81
CA ASN A 473 -4.94 -21.42 -12.68
C ASN A 473 -5.64 -20.07 -12.88
N PHE A 474 -6.12 -19.51 -11.80
CA PHE A 474 -6.62 -18.14 -11.72
C PHE A 474 -6.14 -17.55 -10.41
N GLU A 475 -6.15 -16.23 -10.27
CA GLU A 475 -5.84 -15.62 -8.97
C GLU A 475 -6.67 -14.36 -8.75
N LEU A 476 -7.21 -14.24 -7.55
CA LEU A 476 -7.92 -13.06 -7.06
C LEU A 476 -6.91 -12.17 -6.34
N TYR A 477 -6.79 -10.94 -6.80
CA TYR A 477 -5.90 -9.93 -6.23
C TYR A 477 -6.69 -8.80 -5.58
N GLY A 478 -6.06 -8.10 -4.63
CA GLY A 478 -6.56 -6.86 -4.06
C GLY A 478 -5.58 -5.72 -4.30
N ALA A 479 -5.96 -4.74 -5.11
CA ALA A 479 -5.21 -3.50 -5.31
C ALA A 479 -5.65 -2.45 -4.28
N ASP A 480 -4.68 -1.79 -3.67
CA ASP A 480 -4.91 -0.71 -2.69
C ASP A 480 -4.66 0.63 -3.36
N PHE A 481 -5.65 1.52 -3.37
CA PHE A 481 -5.57 2.86 -3.98
C PHE A 481 -5.79 3.96 -2.95
N LEU A 482 -5.03 5.06 -3.05
CA LEU A 482 -5.41 6.35 -2.48
C LEU A 482 -6.13 7.20 -3.53
N VAL A 483 -6.82 8.23 -3.07
CA VAL A 483 -7.49 9.21 -3.94
C VAL A 483 -6.89 10.58 -3.66
N GLY A 484 -6.41 11.26 -4.71
CA GLY A 484 -5.97 12.65 -4.66
C GLY A 484 -7.15 13.62 -4.49
N GLU A 485 -6.89 14.87 -4.10
CA GLU A 485 -7.94 15.91 -4.04
C GLU A 485 -8.59 16.19 -5.41
N ASP A 486 -7.87 15.88 -6.48
CA ASP A 486 -8.30 15.90 -7.88
C ASP A 486 -9.08 14.64 -8.32
N CYS A 487 -9.43 13.77 -7.35
CA CYS A 487 -10.05 12.46 -7.56
C CYS A 487 -9.20 11.46 -8.36
N GLN A 488 -7.92 11.71 -8.60
CA GLN A 488 -7.06 10.74 -9.28
C GLN A 488 -6.73 9.55 -8.36
N PRO A 489 -6.88 8.30 -8.84
CA PRO A 489 -6.52 7.12 -8.07
C PRO A 489 -5.01 6.84 -8.14
N TRP A 490 -4.38 6.72 -6.97
CA TRP A 490 -2.96 6.41 -6.81
C TRP A 490 -2.77 4.98 -6.29
N LEU A 491 -2.23 4.10 -7.12
CA LEU A 491 -1.92 2.72 -6.73
C LEU A 491 -0.83 2.70 -5.66
N LEU A 492 -1.07 1.96 -4.58
CA LEU A 492 -0.11 1.80 -3.48
C LEU A 492 0.59 0.44 -3.47
N GLU A 493 -0.20 -0.62 -3.59
CA GLU A 493 0.26 -2.00 -3.61
C GLU A 493 -0.80 -2.92 -4.23
N ILE A 494 -0.36 -4.06 -4.74
CA ILE A 494 -1.24 -5.17 -5.11
C ILE A 494 -0.93 -6.33 -4.17
N ASN A 495 -1.96 -6.90 -3.57
CA ASN A 495 -1.85 -8.03 -2.67
C ASN A 495 -2.34 -9.30 -3.39
N SER A 496 -1.51 -10.34 -3.43
CA SER A 496 -2.01 -11.70 -3.64
C SER A 496 -2.80 -12.14 -2.41
N CYS A 497 -3.77 -13.01 -2.61
CA CYS A 497 -4.58 -13.58 -1.52
C CYS A 497 -5.19 -12.50 -0.60
N PRO A 498 -5.96 -11.54 -1.13
CA PRO A 498 -6.54 -10.48 -0.33
C PRO A 498 -7.41 -11.07 0.80
N THR A 499 -7.34 -10.48 1.99
CA THR A 499 -8.12 -10.95 3.14
C THR A 499 -9.61 -11.01 2.82
N MET A 500 -10.24 -12.13 3.18
CA MET A 500 -11.67 -12.38 3.05
C MET A 500 -12.39 -12.36 4.41
N SER A 501 -11.73 -11.83 5.44
CA SER A 501 -12.27 -11.77 6.80
C SER A 501 -13.49 -10.83 6.88
N PRO A 502 -14.60 -11.24 7.51
CA PRO A 502 -15.83 -10.45 7.63
C PRO A 502 -15.75 -9.42 8.79
N SER A 503 -14.75 -8.54 8.75
CA SER A 503 -14.48 -7.55 9.81
C SER A 503 -15.58 -6.50 10.02
N SER A 504 -16.49 -6.33 9.06
CA SER A 504 -17.64 -5.42 9.13
C SER A 504 -18.83 -5.98 8.37
N ALA A 505 -20.00 -5.34 8.47
CA ALA A 505 -21.17 -5.73 7.67
C ALA A 505 -20.88 -5.61 6.15
N VAL A 506 -20.15 -4.57 5.75
CA VAL A 506 -19.73 -4.34 4.36
C VAL A 506 -18.79 -5.45 3.89
N THR A 507 -17.70 -5.74 4.61
CA THR A 507 -16.76 -6.79 4.18
C THR A 507 -17.39 -8.17 4.24
N ARG A 508 -18.25 -8.47 5.23
CA ARG A 508 -19.02 -9.72 5.29
C ARG A 508 -19.84 -9.95 4.02
N ARG A 509 -20.55 -8.92 3.55
CA ARG A 509 -21.34 -8.97 2.30
C ARG A 509 -20.44 -9.08 1.07
N LEU A 510 -19.48 -8.17 0.93
CA LEU A 510 -18.68 -8.04 -0.30
C LEU A 510 -17.69 -9.20 -0.48
N CYS A 511 -16.99 -9.63 0.59
CA CYS A 511 -16.10 -10.79 0.54
C CYS A 511 -16.86 -12.09 0.21
N ALA A 512 -18.10 -12.23 0.69
CA ALA A 512 -18.96 -13.35 0.33
C ALA A 512 -19.34 -13.34 -1.16
N ASN A 513 -19.72 -12.17 -1.67
CA ASN A 513 -20.12 -11.99 -3.05
C ASN A 513 -18.95 -12.22 -4.02
N VAL A 514 -17.77 -11.65 -3.76
CA VAL A 514 -16.61 -11.83 -4.65
C VAL A 514 -16.14 -13.28 -4.70
N GLN A 515 -16.17 -14.01 -3.57
CA GLN A 515 -15.89 -15.45 -3.55
C GLN A 515 -16.89 -16.24 -4.39
N ARG A 516 -18.19 -15.94 -4.27
CA ARG A 516 -19.24 -16.58 -5.06
C ARG A 516 -19.09 -16.32 -6.55
N ASP A 517 -18.85 -15.07 -6.90
CA ASP A 517 -18.77 -14.64 -8.28
C ASP A 517 -17.46 -15.10 -8.93
N THR A 518 -16.40 -15.30 -8.13
CA THR A 518 -15.16 -15.94 -8.60
C THR A 518 -15.43 -17.40 -8.99
N LEU A 519 -16.18 -18.16 -8.19
CA LEU A 519 -16.57 -19.54 -8.56
C LEU A 519 -17.43 -19.57 -9.83
N ARG A 520 -18.35 -18.61 -10.01
CA ARG A 520 -19.13 -18.48 -11.25
C ARG A 520 -18.22 -18.28 -12.46
N LEU A 521 -17.21 -17.43 -12.30
CA LEU A 521 -16.27 -17.10 -13.37
C LEU A 521 -15.39 -18.29 -13.78
N VAL A 522 -14.88 -19.06 -12.81
CA VAL A 522 -13.84 -20.07 -13.06
C VAL A 522 -14.37 -21.50 -13.21
N LEU A 523 -15.59 -21.75 -12.74
CA LEU A 523 -16.30 -23.03 -12.88
C LEU A 523 -17.50 -22.89 -13.80
N ASP A 524 -18.50 -22.11 -13.41
CA ASP A 524 -19.82 -22.13 -14.07
C ASP A 524 -19.74 -21.67 -15.54
N ARG A 525 -18.87 -20.71 -15.88
CA ARG A 525 -18.66 -20.29 -17.28
C ARG A 525 -18.02 -21.34 -18.18
N LYS A 526 -17.32 -22.33 -17.63
CA LYS A 526 -16.78 -23.44 -18.43
C LYS A 526 -17.92 -24.30 -18.99
N ASP A 527 -18.96 -24.50 -18.20
CA ASP A 527 -20.13 -25.31 -18.57
C ASP A 527 -21.17 -24.48 -19.33
N ASN A 528 -21.39 -23.23 -18.91
CA ASN A 528 -22.32 -22.31 -19.55
C ASN A 528 -21.66 -20.94 -19.78
N PRO A 529 -21.15 -20.66 -20.99
CA PRO A 529 -20.54 -19.38 -21.31
C PRO A 529 -21.48 -18.18 -21.14
N THR A 530 -22.80 -18.33 -21.08
CA THR A 530 -23.74 -17.21 -20.92
C THR A 530 -24.18 -16.97 -19.48
N CYS A 531 -23.66 -17.76 -18.52
CA CYS A 531 -24.06 -17.61 -17.12
C CYS A 531 -23.64 -16.25 -16.55
N SER A 532 -24.39 -15.78 -15.56
CA SER A 532 -24.04 -14.56 -14.83
C SER A 532 -22.68 -14.73 -14.15
N ILE A 533 -21.81 -13.72 -14.32
CA ILE A 533 -20.53 -13.59 -13.61
C ILE A 533 -20.64 -12.70 -12.37
N GLY A 534 -21.87 -12.41 -11.93
CA GLY A 534 -22.13 -11.48 -10.84
C GLY A 534 -21.59 -10.08 -11.13
N ALA A 535 -20.84 -9.50 -10.20
CA ALA A 535 -20.32 -8.14 -10.32
C ALA A 535 -18.97 -8.04 -11.07
N PHE A 536 -18.45 -9.13 -11.64
CA PHE A 536 -17.26 -9.06 -12.50
C PHE A 536 -17.57 -8.41 -13.86
N GLU A 537 -16.59 -7.69 -14.36
CA GLU A 537 -16.56 -7.06 -15.68
C GLU A 537 -15.25 -7.45 -16.38
N LEU A 538 -15.32 -7.92 -17.62
CA LEU A 538 -14.12 -8.17 -18.42
C LEU A 538 -13.54 -6.82 -18.85
N ILE A 539 -12.35 -6.48 -18.38
CA ILE A 539 -11.69 -5.20 -18.71
C ILE A 539 -10.57 -5.35 -19.73
N TYR A 540 -10.04 -6.56 -19.89
CA TYR A 540 -8.98 -6.83 -20.86
C TYR A 540 -8.94 -8.31 -21.25
N LYS A 541 -8.75 -8.54 -22.56
CA LYS A 541 -8.45 -9.83 -23.15
C LYS A 541 -7.62 -9.59 -24.41
N GLU A 542 -6.44 -10.17 -24.47
CA GLU A 542 -5.59 -10.16 -25.68
C GLU A 542 -6.15 -10.99 -26.82
#